data_AF-A0A7Y8Y539-F1
#
_entry.id   AF-A0A7Y8Y539-F1
#
_cell.length_a   1.000
_cell.length_b   1.000
_cell.length_c   1.000
_cell.angle_alpha   90.00
_cell.angle_beta   90.00
_cell.angle_gamma   90.00
#
_symmetry.space_group_name_H-M   'P 1'
#
loop_
_entity.id
_entity.type
_entity.pdbx_description
1 polymer ?
#
loop_
_entity_poly.entity_id
_entity_poly.type
_entity_poly.pdbx_seq_one_letter_code
_entity_poly.pdbx_strand_id
1 'polypeptide(L)'
;MKLRTIYIIISLLICSTNFGQSVKTPKNLKQAVKWLDASTTDSIKTAIKSSKNDTIKNINYPYKGKFKTIYDWTSSDNPNSKISDYLNKKGIFYHDDEVILICFKNYLLFGKFNEKEILAPFQKLEAKWNVEDEVRYTTDSLRGHYIPKNLEDSFKSLDRIYSDSIKVEITKLSEDEYISGNYRFGIGLWMRNNWQLWGGSRLSKFFRDNGINHPESMSVVLLESYHRYLNHQDLKFQEQKETYLKYEEEEKIRQQKRLEEELSQKKKDFDELKIGDILEFNYKYQFSSEEQESKWMDDSCIAKGILIEKNEKLLTIKVQVTEACGKRGIVIYSNDDHHIFNKKKKRLTSPEKREIEYLKEKEAAWFNVEDWDKM
;
A
#
# COMPACT_ATOMS: atom_id res chain seq x y z
N MET A 1 -33.84 5.37 61.61
CA MET A 1 -33.69 4.05 60.95
C MET A 1 -33.67 4.32 59.45
N LYS A 2 -32.48 4.33 58.81
CA LYS A 2 -32.06 3.34 57.78
C LYS A 2 -33.00 3.36 56.55
N LEU A 3 -32.62 3.70 55.31
CA LEU A 3 -31.40 3.40 54.56
C LEU A 3 -31.13 4.47 53.48
N ARG A 4 -29.85 4.72 53.21
CA ARG A 4 -29.31 5.30 51.97
C ARG A 4 -29.38 4.23 50.86
N THR A 5 -29.77 4.62 49.65
CA THR A 5 -29.38 3.90 48.43
C THR A 5 -29.02 4.91 47.36
N ILE A 6 -27.71 5.18 47.24
CA ILE A 6 -27.11 5.91 46.13
C ILE A 6 -26.80 4.85 45.06
N TYR A 7 -27.43 4.95 43.89
CA TYR A 7 -26.99 4.20 42.71
C TYR A 7 -25.81 4.93 42.08
N ILE A 8 -24.60 4.43 42.31
CA ILE A 8 -23.41 4.83 41.57
C ILE A 8 -23.41 4.01 40.28
N ILE A 9 -23.73 4.65 39.16
CA ILE A 9 -23.48 4.10 37.83
C ILE A 9 -21.98 4.26 37.57
N ILE A 10 -21.22 3.19 37.78
CA ILE A 10 -19.81 3.10 37.38
C ILE A 10 -19.79 2.78 35.88
N SER A 11 -19.79 3.82 35.07
CA SER A 11 -19.45 3.73 33.64
C SER A 11 -17.93 3.53 33.54
N LEU A 12 -17.49 2.28 33.40
CA LEU A 12 -16.13 1.93 33.01
C LEU A 12 -15.92 2.35 31.54
N LEU A 13 -15.59 3.61 31.34
CA LEU A 13 -15.03 4.13 30.10
C LEU A 13 -13.59 3.60 29.98
N ILE A 14 -13.44 2.45 29.33
CA ILE A 14 -12.14 1.97 28.86
C ILE A 14 -11.76 2.88 27.69
N CYS A 15 -11.08 3.99 27.99
CA CYS A 15 -10.32 4.74 27.00
C CYS A 15 -9.18 3.84 26.53
N SER A 16 -9.31 3.24 25.36
CA SER A 16 -8.18 2.68 24.63
C SER A 16 -7.36 3.84 24.08
N THR A 17 -6.39 4.28 24.87
CA THR A 17 -5.33 5.16 24.38
C THR A 17 -4.47 4.35 23.41
N ASN A 18 -4.49 4.68 22.12
CA ASN A 18 -3.59 4.12 21.12
C ASN A 18 -2.53 5.18 20.82
N PHE A 19 -1.79 5.56 21.86
CA PHE A 19 -0.44 6.10 21.65
C PHE A 19 0.32 5.11 20.77
N GLY A 20 1.04 5.64 19.76
CA GLY A 20 1.93 4.90 18.85
C GLY A 20 2.99 4.08 19.58
N GLN A 21 2.56 3.00 20.21
CA GLN A 21 3.41 1.93 20.69
C GLN A 21 3.93 1.26 19.44
N SER A 22 5.26 1.16 19.32
CA SER A 22 5.89 0.29 18.32
C SER A 22 5.10 -1.02 18.31
N VAL A 23 4.47 -1.38 17.17
CA VAL A 23 3.68 -2.60 17.06
C VAL A 23 4.52 -3.71 17.68
N LYS A 24 4.04 -4.26 18.79
CA LYS A 24 4.81 -5.24 19.54
C LYS A 24 4.96 -6.45 18.62
N THR A 25 6.15 -6.62 18.05
CA THR A 25 6.42 -7.68 17.07
C THR A 25 7.12 -8.88 17.73
N PRO A 26 6.75 -10.11 17.33
CA PRO A 26 7.45 -11.30 17.79
C PRO A 26 8.91 -11.26 17.37
N LYS A 27 9.83 -11.76 18.21
CA LYS A 27 11.27 -11.85 17.87
C LYS A 27 11.62 -13.10 17.06
N ASN A 28 10.73 -14.09 17.00
CA ASN A 28 10.90 -15.35 16.26
C ASN A 28 9.57 -16.10 16.14
N LEU A 29 9.55 -17.19 15.38
CA LEU A 29 8.36 -18.00 15.10
C LEU A 29 7.73 -18.60 16.36
N LYS A 30 8.54 -19.05 17.35
CA LYS A 30 8.02 -19.59 18.60
C LYS A 30 7.20 -18.55 19.37
N GLN A 31 7.69 -17.32 19.43
CA GLN A 31 6.96 -16.24 20.06
C GLN A 31 5.73 -15.82 19.24
N ALA A 32 5.84 -15.79 17.90
CA ALA A 32 4.73 -15.46 17.03
C ALA A 32 3.56 -16.41 17.26
N VAL A 33 3.82 -17.72 17.22
CA VAL A 33 2.82 -18.77 17.48
C VAL A 33 2.20 -18.64 18.87
N LYS A 34 3.01 -18.41 19.92
CA LYS A 34 2.49 -18.22 21.28
C LYS A 34 1.54 -17.01 21.37
N TRP A 35 1.87 -15.92 20.70
CA TRP A 35 1.04 -14.72 20.71
C TRP A 35 -0.24 -14.92 19.90
N LEU A 36 -0.13 -15.52 18.72
CA LEU A 36 -1.29 -15.88 17.90
C LEU A 36 -2.24 -16.81 18.68
N ASP A 37 -1.73 -17.81 19.38
CA ASP A 37 -2.58 -18.69 20.18
C ASP A 37 -3.32 -17.95 21.30
N ALA A 38 -2.67 -16.97 21.94
CA ALA A 38 -3.28 -16.19 23.01
C ALA A 38 -4.30 -15.16 22.51
N SER A 39 -4.11 -14.57 21.32
CA SER A 39 -4.88 -13.42 20.85
C SER A 39 -5.85 -13.71 19.70
N THR A 40 -5.74 -14.85 19.04
CA THR A 40 -6.57 -15.18 17.86
C THR A 40 -7.89 -15.81 18.28
N THR A 41 -8.99 -15.42 17.65
CA THR A 41 -10.32 -15.99 17.94
C THR A 41 -10.45 -17.44 17.45
N ASP A 42 -11.34 -18.22 18.08
CA ASP A 42 -11.56 -19.63 17.70
C ASP A 42 -12.03 -19.82 16.26
N SER A 43 -12.78 -18.83 15.74
CA SER A 43 -13.20 -18.82 14.34
C SER A 43 -11.99 -18.78 13.39
N ILE A 44 -11.04 -17.86 13.62
CA ILE A 44 -9.82 -17.75 12.82
C ILE A 44 -8.91 -18.96 13.04
N LYS A 45 -8.76 -19.45 14.27
CA LYS A 45 -8.00 -20.69 14.55
C LYS A 45 -8.58 -21.88 13.78
N THR A 46 -9.91 -21.98 13.68
CA THR A 46 -10.60 -23.03 12.93
C THR A 46 -10.35 -22.90 11.43
N ALA A 47 -10.44 -21.68 10.88
CA ALA A 47 -10.11 -21.42 9.48
C ALA A 47 -8.65 -21.77 9.14
N ILE A 48 -7.70 -21.47 10.04
CA ILE A 48 -6.28 -21.80 9.87
C ILE A 48 -6.06 -23.31 9.89
N LYS A 49 -6.69 -24.05 10.82
CA LYS A 49 -6.60 -25.51 10.88
C LYS A 49 -7.11 -26.19 9.61
N SER A 50 -8.23 -25.71 9.07
CA SER A 50 -8.90 -26.33 7.91
C SER A 50 -8.32 -25.91 6.55
N SER A 51 -7.61 -24.79 6.48
CA SER A 51 -7.06 -24.27 5.22
C SER A 51 -5.91 -25.14 4.70
N LYS A 52 -5.82 -25.28 3.37
CA LYS A 52 -4.64 -25.88 2.73
C LYS A 52 -3.46 -24.92 2.81
N ASN A 53 -2.23 -25.44 2.81
CA ASN A 53 -1.04 -24.60 2.97
C ASN A 53 -0.80 -23.64 1.79
N ASP A 54 -1.21 -24.03 0.58
CA ASP A 54 -1.12 -23.22 -0.64
C ASP A 54 -2.11 -22.05 -0.68
N THR A 55 -3.22 -22.15 0.08
CA THR A 55 -4.26 -21.11 0.13
C THR A 55 -4.33 -20.38 1.47
N ILE A 56 -3.50 -20.74 2.45
CA ILE A 56 -3.57 -20.24 3.83
C ILE A 56 -3.43 -18.73 3.94
N LYS A 57 -2.65 -18.10 3.04
CA LYS A 57 -2.47 -16.63 3.01
C LYS A 57 -3.76 -15.85 2.80
N ASN A 58 -4.76 -16.48 2.17
CA ASN A 58 -6.06 -15.86 1.93
C ASN A 58 -6.83 -15.57 3.22
N ILE A 59 -6.37 -16.07 4.37
CA ILE A 59 -6.93 -15.73 5.69
C ILE A 59 -6.51 -14.32 6.12
N ASN A 60 -5.34 -13.84 5.68
CA ASN A 60 -4.80 -12.54 6.07
C ASN A 60 -5.28 -11.40 5.15
N TYR A 61 -5.33 -10.20 5.72
CA TYR A 61 -5.24 -8.95 4.95
C TYR A 61 -3.79 -8.81 4.40
N PRO A 62 -3.55 -8.21 3.21
CA PRO A 62 -4.48 -7.60 2.26
C PRO A 62 -4.99 -8.56 1.19
N TYR A 63 -4.85 -9.87 1.40
CA TYR A 63 -5.40 -10.88 0.49
C TYR A 63 -6.93 -10.93 0.63
N LYS A 64 -7.55 -12.11 0.57
CA LYS A 64 -9.01 -12.23 0.66
C LYS A 64 -9.55 -12.01 2.09
N GLY A 65 -8.70 -12.10 3.10
CA GLY A 65 -9.10 -12.15 4.49
C GLY A 65 -8.98 -10.81 5.21
N LYS A 66 -9.59 -10.73 6.40
CA LYS A 66 -9.56 -9.53 7.27
C LYS A 66 -8.62 -9.68 8.46
N PHE A 67 -7.93 -10.82 8.60
CA PHE A 67 -7.03 -11.04 9.73
C PHE A 67 -5.75 -10.20 9.55
N LYS A 68 -5.63 -9.12 10.33
CA LYS A 68 -4.59 -8.10 10.16
C LYS A 68 -3.34 -8.33 11.01
N THR A 69 -3.40 -9.13 12.08
CA THR A 69 -2.31 -9.26 13.06
C THR A 69 -0.97 -9.62 12.45
N ILE A 70 -0.94 -10.56 11.50
CA ILE A 70 0.31 -10.96 10.83
C ILE A 70 0.77 -9.84 9.89
N TYR A 71 -0.14 -9.24 9.12
CA TYR A 71 0.16 -8.08 8.28
C TYR A 71 0.77 -6.93 9.08
N ASP A 72 0.23 -6.60 10.26
CA ASP A 72 0.78 -5.53 11.11
C ASP A 72 2.21 -5.85 11.58
N TRP A 73 2.57 -7.14 11.67
CA TRP A 73 3.93 -7.57 11.98
C TRP A 73 4.86 -7.52 10.77
N THR A 74 4.37 -7.76 9.56
CA THR A 74 5.19 -7.96 8.35
C THR A 74 5.12 -6.80 7.36
N SER A 75 4.22 -5.85 7.55
CA SER A 75 3.99 -4.68 6.69
C SER A 75 5.26 -3.85 6.47
N SER A 76 5.31 -3.18 5.32
CA SER A 76 6.27 -2.11 5.03
C SER A 76 6.25 -1.00 6.09
N ASP A 77 5.10 -0.77 6.71
CA ASP A 77 4.93 0.27 7.74
C ASP A 77 5.65 -0.10 9.06
N ASN A 78 6.18 -1.33 9.15
CA ASN A 78 6.89 -1.83 10.30
C ASN A 78 8.37 -2.12 9.98
N PRO A 79 9.21 -1.07 9.88
CA PRO A 79 10.61 -1.23 9.49
C PRO A 79 11.43 -2.00 10.53
N ASN A 80 11.02 -1.95 11.79
CA ASN A 80 11.70 -2.59 12.92
C ASN A 80 11.09 -3.95 13.30
N SER A 81 10.39 -4.59 12.35
CA SER A 81 9.80 -5.91 12.55
C SER A 81 10.86 -6.96 12.87
N LYS A 82 10.89 -7.39 14.14
CA LYS A 82 11.85 -8.40 14.61
C LYS A 82 11.60 -9.77 13.99
N ILE A 83 10.34 -10.09 13.67
CA ILE A 83 9.98 -11.36 13.02
C ILE A 83 10.41 -11.37 11.56
N SER A 84 10.20 -10.28 10.82
CA SER A 84 10.71 -10.18 9.45
C SER A 84 12.24 -10.16 9.43
N ASP A 85 12.91 -9.49 10.36
CA ASP A 85 14.38 -9.55 10.45
C ASP A 85 14.89 -10.96 10.77
N TYR A 86 14.16 -11.70 11.60
CA TYR A 86 14.42 -13.11 11.88
C TYR A 86 14.28 -13.97 10.62
N LEU A 87 13.20 -13.81 9.86
CA LEU A 87 12.90 -14.56 8.64
C LEU A 87 13.85 -14.20 7.48
N ASN A 88 14.17 -12.91 7.31
CA ASN A 88 15.18 -12.44 6.34
C ASN A 88 16.55 -13.08 6.59
N LYS A 89 16.99 -13.16 7.86
CA LYS A 89 18.24 -13.86 8.22
C LYS A 89 18.20 -15.36 7.93
N LYS A 90 17.01 -15.93 7.80
CA LYS A 90 16.76 -17.32 7.39
C LYS A 90 16.53 -17.46 5.89
N GLY A 91 16.64 -16.39 5.10
CA GLY A 91 16.47 -16.42 3.65
C GLY A 91 15.01 -16.44 3.19
N ILE A 92 14.07 -15.96 4.00
CA ILE A 92 12.66 -15.76 3.64
C ILE A 92 12.43 -14.25 3.53
N PHE A 93 11.99 -13.77 2.36
CA PHE A 93 11.83 -12.33 2.09
C PHE A 93 10.41 -11.96 1.64
N TYR A 94 9.80 -12.80 0.81
CA TYR A 94 8.49 -12.54 0.19
C TYR A 94 7.36 -13.39 0.77
N HIS A 95 7.66 -14.34 1.65
CA HIS A 95 6.73 -15.36 2.14
C HIS A 95 6.60 -15.38 3.67
N ASP A 96 6.82 -14.23 4.32
CA ASP A 96 6.77 -14.09 5.78
C ASP A 96 5.42 -14.58 6.34
N ASP A 97 4.32 -14.13 5.72
CA ASP A 97 2.95 -14.39 6.17
C ASP A 97 2.60 -15.88 6.09
N GLU A 98 2.86 -16.52 4.95
CA GLU A 98 2.66 -17.95 4.76
C GLU A 98 3.42 -18.78 5.78
N VAL A 99 4.71 -18.46 6.01
CA VAL A 99 5.54 -19.19 6.96
C VAL A 99 5.00 -19.08 8.38
N ILE A 100 4.60 -17.88 8.82
CA ILE A 100 4.04 -17.65 10.15
C ILE A 100 2.72 -18.42 10.32
N LEU A 101 1.83 -18.35 9.31
CA LEU A 101 0.55 -19.05 9.32
C LEU A 101 0.72 -20.58 9.38
N ILE A 102 1.65 -21.13 8.61
CA ILE A 102 1.91 -22.58 8.60
C ILE A 102 2.51 -23.04 9.93
N CYS A 103 3.38 -22.25 10.54
CA CYS A 103 3.89 -22.54 11.89
C CYS A 103 2.75 -22.55 12.91
N PHE A 104 1.85 -21.57 12.85
CA PHE A 104 0.71 -21.50 13.75
C PHE A 104 -0.29 -22.64 13.52
N LYS A 105 -0.57 -22.99 12.27
CA LYS A 105 -1.38 -24.16 11.92
C LYS A 105 -0.82 -25.46 12.51
N ASN A 106 0.47 -25.73 12.33
CA ASN A 106 1.10 -26.94 12.89
C ASN A 106 1.01 -26.97 14.42
N TYR A 107 1.20 -25.82 15.07
CA TYR A 107 1.02 -25.72 16.52
C TYR A 107 -0.42 -25.99 16.95
N LEU A 108 -1.43 -25.45 16.26
CA LEU A 108 -2.85 -25.71 16.57
C LEU A 108 -3.24 -27.18 16.39
N LEU A 109 -2.59 -27.90 15.48
CA LEU A 109 -2.87 -29.31 15.20
C LEU A 109 -2.09 -30.27 16.10
N PHE A 110 -0.84 -29.94 16.45
CA PHE A 110 0.11 -30.89 17.05
C PHE A 110 0.76 -30.39 18.35
N GLY A 111 0.44 -29.17 18.80
CA GLY A 111 1.08 -28.51 19.94
C GLY A 111 2.55 -28.10 19.71
N LYS A 112 3.10 -28.38 18.53
CA LYS A 112 4.49 -28.07 18.14
C LYS A 112 4.60 -27.87 16.63
N PHE A 113 5.68 -27.25 16.18
CA PHE A 113 6.04 -27.14 14.77
C PHE A 113 7.54 -27.38 14.56
N ASN A 114 7.90 -27.92 13.40
CA ASN A 114 9.30 -28.07 13.01
C ASN A 114 9.69 -26.91 12.08
N GLU A 115 10.38 -25.92 12.63
CA GLU A 115 10.81 -24.73 11.88
C GLU A 115 11.62 -25.10 10.63
N LYS A 116 12.60 -26.00 10.76
CA LYS A 116 13.49 -26.33 9.64
C LYS A 116 12.72 -26.95 8.48
N GLU A 117 11.79 -27.85 8.77
CA GLU A 117 10.95 -28.49 7.75
C GLU A 117 10.01 -27.49 7.07
N ILE A 118 9.45 -26.55 7.83
CA ILE A 118 8.53 -25.53 7.29
C ILE A 118 9.29 -24.52 6.42
N LEU A 119 10.48 -24.07 6.83
CA LEU A 119 11.24 -23.06 6.10
C LEU A 119 11.86 -23.59 4.80
N ALA A 120 12.31 -24.85 4.78
CA ALA A 120 13.04 -25.44 3.67
C ALA A 120 12.38 -25.26 2.27
N PRO A 121 11.08 -25.50 2.07
CA PRO A 121 10.45 -25.27 0.76
C PRO A 121 10.46 -23.79 0.34
N PHE A 122 10.24 -22.86 1.27
CA PHE A 122 10.26 -21.42 0.96
C PHE A 122 11.68 -20.92 0.67
N GLN A 123 12.69 -21.39 1.41
CA GLN A 123 14.09 -21.07 1.12
C GLN A 123 14.50 -21.50 -0.30
N LYS A 124 14.05 -22.69 -0.74
CA LYS A 124 14.26 -23.15 -2.12
C LYS A 124 13.54 -22.27 -3.14
N LEU A 125 12.32 -21.84 -2.83
CA LEU A 125 11.53 -20.95 -3.69
C LEU A 125 12.19 -19.57 -3.84
N GLU A 126 12.66 -18.99 -2.74
CA GLU A 126 13.36 -17.70 -2.69
C GLU A 126 14.69 -17.75 -3.47
N ALA A 127 15.46 -18.84 -3.31
CA ALA A 127 16.67 -19.06 -4.09
C ALA A 127 16.37 -19.16 -5.60
N LYS A 128 15.31 -19.88 -5.97
CA LYS A 128 14.85 -19.97 -7.37
C LYS A 128 14.48 -18.58 -7.91
N TRP A 129 13.74 -17.79 -7.13
CA TRP A 129 13.30 -16.46 -7.53
C TRP A 129 14.47 -15.49 -7.76
N ASN A 130 15.53 -15.58 -6.96
CA ASN A 130 16.74 -14.79 -7.14
C ASN A 130 17.41 -15.09 -8.49
N VAL A 131 17.58 -16.37 -8.84
CA VAL A 131 18.15 -16.77 -10.13
C VAL A 131 17.27 -16.31 -11.29
N GLU A 132 15.96 -16.46 -11.17
CA GLU A 132 15.00 -15.98 -12.17
C GLU A 132 15.08 -14.45 -12.37
N ASP A 133 15.29 -13.68 -11.31
CA ASP A 133 15.35 -12.22 -11.37
C ASP A 133 16.58 -11.70 -12.13
N GLU A 134 17.71 -12.42 -12.09
CA GLU A 134 18.93 -12.09 -12.82
C GLU A 134 18.74 -12.14 -14.35
N VAL A 135 17.83 -12.99 -14.82
CA VAL A 135 17.59 -13.24 -16.25
C VAL A 135 16.18 -12.87 -16.71
N ARG A 136 15.43 -12.10 -15.91
CA ARG A 136 13.99 -11.90 -16.10
C ARG A 136 13.57 -11.30 -17.44
N TYR A 137 14.46 -10.55 -18.08
CA TYR A 137 14.19 -9.90 -19.37
C TYR A 137 14.50 -10.79 -20.59
N THR A 138 15.05 -11.98 -20.39
CA THR A 138 15.44 -12.91 -21.47
C THR A 138 14.84 -14.30 -21.31
N THR A 139 14.60 -14.74 -20.06
CA THR A 139 14.00 -16.04 -19.75
C THR A 139 12.58 -16.20 -20.31
N ASP A 140 12.21 -17.44 -20.64
CA ASP A 140 10.86 -17.78 -21.11
C ASP A 140 9.85 -18.05 -19.99
N SER A 141 10.34 -18.16 -18.77
CA SER A 141 9.53 -18.52 -17.61
C SER A 141 9.98 -17.74 -16.38
N LEU A 142 9.00 -17.23 -15.64
CA LEU A 142 9.21 -16.57 -14.34
C LEU A 142 8.14 -17.03 -13.38
N ARG A 143 8.52 -17.27 -12.13
CA ARG A 143 7.59 -17.60 -11.03
C ARG A 143 6.66 -18.78 -11.35
N GLY A 144 7.13 -19.72 -12.19
CA GLY A 144 6.35 -20.89 -12.63
C GLY A 144 5.40 -20.64 -13.80
N HIS A 145 5.42 -19.44 -14.40
CA HIS A 145 4.60 -19.10 -15.56
C HIS A 145 5.45 -18.87 -16.78
N TYR A 146 5.00 -19.39 -17.93
CA TYR A 146 5.54 -18.98 -19.23
C TYR A 146 5.24 -17.51 -19.46
N ILE A 147 6.24 -16.77 -19.92
CA ILE A 147 6.18 -15.33 -20.19
C ILE A 147 6.18 -15.16 -21.70
N PRO A 148 5.12 -14.68 -22.34
CA PRO A 148 5.15 -14.44 -23.78
C PRO A 148 6.28 -13.49 -24.20
N LYS A 149 6.89 -13.67 -25.37
CA LYS A 149 7.93 -12.73 -25.86
C LYS A 149 7.37 -11.51 -26.60
N ASN A 150 6.15 -11.61 -27.12
CA ASN A 150 5.46 -10.60 -27.93
C ASN A 150 3.95 -10.91 -28.01
N LEU A 151 3.20 -10.19 -28.86
CA LEU A 151 1.77 -10.36 -29.03
C LEU A 151 1.38 -11.77 -29.55
N GLU A 152 2.01 -12.26 -30.60
CA GLU A 152 1.64 -13.54 -31.22
C GLU A 152 1.86 -14.71 -30.26
N ASP A 153 2.94 -14.64 -29.47
CA ASP A 153 3.22 -15.63 -28.44
C ASP A 153 2.25 -15.53 -27.24
N SER A 154 1.71 -14.33 -26.99
CA SER A 154 0.69 -14.12 -25.97
C SER A 154 -0.64 -14.75 -26.37
N PHE A 155 -1.01 -14.71 -27.66
CA PHE A 155 -2.24 -15.34 -28.16
C PHE A 155 -2.22 -16.85 -27.95
N LYS A 156 -1.07 -17.50 -28.23
CA LYS A 156 -0.89 -18.94 -27.94
C LYS A 156 -1.06 -19.27 -26.47
N SER A 157 -0.67 -18.35 -25.59
CA SER A 157 -0.84 -18.51 -24.15
C SER A 157 -2.31 -18.33 -23.75
N LEU A 158 -2.99 -17.32 -24.30
CA LEU A 158 -4.41 -17.08 -24.06
C LEU A 158 -5.31 -18.19 -24.63
N ASP A 159 -4.98 -18.75 -25.79
CA ASP A 159 -5.67 -19.91 -26.38
C ASP A 159 -5.62 -21.16 -25.51
N ARG A 160 -4.62 -21.28 -24.64
CA ARG A 160 -4.50 -22.36 -23.64
C ARG A 160 -5.21 -22.04 -22.33
N ILE A 161 -5.34 -20.75 -22.01
CA ILE A 161 -6.01 -20.29 -20.79
C ILE A 161 -7.53 -20.34 -20.97
N TYR A 162 -8.03 -19.90 -22.13
CA TYR A 162 -9.45 -19.88 -22.43
C TYR A 162 -9.94 -21.20 -23.02
N SER A 163 -11.11 -21.65 -22.56
CA SER A 163 -11.86 -22.70 -23.24
C SER A 163 -12.42 -22.18 -24.57
N ASP A 164 -12.75 -23.09 -25.48
CA ASP A 164 -13.38 -22.73 -26.76
C ASP A 164 -14.69 -21.96 -26.58
N SER A 165 -15.48 -22.30 -25.55
CA SER A 165 -16.71 -21.57 -25.22
C SER A 165 -16.44 -20.10 -24.87
N ILE A 166 -15.42 -19.83 -24.05
CA ILE A 166 -15.06 -18.47 -23.66
C ILE A 166 -14.49 -17.70 -24.85
N LYS A 167 -13.69 -18.33 -25.71
CA LYS A 167 -13.21 -17.68 -26.95
C LYS A 167 -14.39 -17.25 -27.84
N VAL A 168 -15.39 -18.10 -28.00
CA VAL A 168 -16.62 -17.77 -28.74
C VAL A 168 -17.42 -16.65 -28.06
N GLU A 169 -17.49 -16.60 -26.73
CA GLU A 169 -18.11 -15.48 -26.02
C GLU A 169 -17.35 -14.17 -26.27
N ILE A 170 -16.02 -14.19 -26.21
CA ILE A 170 -15.17 -13.02 -26.47
C ILE A 170 -15.41 -12.48 -27.89
N THR A 171 -15.53 -13.36 -28.90
CA THR A 171 -15.81 -12.91 -30.28
C THR A 171 -17.13 -12.17 -30.45
N LYS A 172 -18.08 -12.34 -29.53
CA LYS A 172 -19.40 -11.67 -29.57
C LYS A 172 -19.39 -10.31 -28.88
N LEU A 173 -18.36 -10.02 -28.09
CA LEU A 173 -18.19 -8.73 -27.43
C LEU A 173 -17.64 -7.72 -28.43
N SER A 174 -17.94 -6.44 -28.21
CA SER A 174 -17.12 -5.36 -28.76
C SER A 174 -15.74 -5.33 -28.10
N GLU A 175 -14.77 -4.67 -28.75
CA GLU A 175 -13.43 -4.47 -28.17
C GLU A 175 -13.51 -3.77 -26.81
N ASP A 176 -14.32 -2.71 -26.70
CA ASP A 176 -14.49 -1.92 -25.47
C ASP A 176 -15.03 -2.77 -24.30
N GLU A 177 -16.00 -3.64 -24.56
CA GLU A 177 -16.52 -4.57 -23.56
C GLU A 177 -15.47 -5.58 -23.10
N TYR A 178 -14.62 -6.06 -24.00
CA TYR A 178 -13.57 -7.03 -23.67
C TYR A 178 -12.37 -6.42 -22.95
N ILE A 179 -12.06 -5.15 -23.16
CA ILE A 179 -10.97 -4.47 -22.44
C ILE A 179 -11.41 -3.83 -21.12
N SER A 180 -12.70 -3.93 -20.77
CA SER A 180 -13.31 -3.26 -19.62
C SER A 180 -13.72 -4.23 -18.50
N GLY A 181 -14.10 -3.67 -17.35
CA GLY A 181 -14.72 -4.38 -16.23
C GLY A 181 -13.98 -5.66 -15.80
N ASN A 182 -14.71 -6.78 -15.78
CA ASN A 182 -14.21 -8.07 -15.30
C ASN A 182 -13.03 -8.60 -16.11
N TYR A 183 -12.87 -8.25 -17.38
CA TYR A 183 -11.70 -8.67 -18.15
C TYR A 183 -10.46 -7.86 -17.76
N ARG A 184 -10.59 -6.53 -17.62
CA ARG A 184 -9.49 -5.65 -17.15
C ARG A 184 -8.99 -6.01 -15.75
N PHE A 185 -9.92 -6.29 -14.83
CA PHE A 185 -9.62 -6.58 -13.43
C PHE A 185 -9.50 -8.08 -13.12
N GLY A 186 -9.94 -8.95 -14.03
CA GLY A 186 -9.78 -10.41 -13.96
C GLY A 186 -8.54 -10.86 -14.72
N ILE A 187 -8.69 -11.24 -15.99
CA ILE A 187 -7.59 -11.75 -16.81
C ILE A 187 -6.47 -10.70 -17.00
N GLY A 188 -6.82 -9.41 -17.12
CA GLY A 188 -5.86 -8.32 -17.22
C GLY A 188 -4.97 -8.25 -15.99
N LEU A 189 -5.56 -8.31 -14.79
CA LEU A 189 -4.82 -8.36 -13.54
C LEU A 189 -3.99 -9.64 -13.42
N TRP A 190 -4.55 -10.78 -13.85
CA TRP A 190 -3.82 -12.04 -13.92
C TRP A 190 -2.59 -11.92 -14.81
N MET A 191 -2.69 -11.32 -16.00
CA MET A 191 -1.55 -11.10 -16.90
C MET A 191 -0.52 -10.17 -16.26
N ARG A 192 -0.94 -9.05 -15.67
CA ARG A 192 -0.03 -8.11 -15.00
C ARG A 192 0.81 -8.78 -13.92
N ASN A 193 0.20 -9.68 -13.15
CA ASN A 193 0.87 -10.40 -12.07
C ASN A 193 1.67 -11.60 -12.57
N ASN A 194 1.09 -12.49 -13.38
CA ASN A 194 1.73 -13.75 -13.77
C ASN A 194 2.72 -13.59 -14.94
N TRP A 195 2.50 -12.62 -15.83
CA TRP A 195 3.48 -12.25 -16.86
C TRP A 195 4.46 -11.17 -16.38
N GLN A 196 4.41 -10.84 -15.08
CA GLN A 196 5.37 -9.98 -14.39
C GLN A 196 5.51 -8.60 -15.06
N LEU A 197 4.39 -7.99 -15.48
CA LEU A 197 4.40 -6.71 -16.18
C LEU A 197 4.87 -5.56 -15.27
N TRP A 198 4.49 -5.60 -13.99
CA TRP A 198 4.98 -4.66 -12.96
C TRP A 198 6.46 -4.87 -12.63
N GLY A 199 6.86 -6.11 -12.31
CA GLY A 199 8.20 -6.45 -11.85
C GLY A 199 9.27 -6.51 -12.95
N GLY A 200 8.84 -6.53 -14.22
CA GLY A 200 9.72 -6.67 -15.37
C GLY A 200 9.77 -8.10 -15.89
N SER A 201 9.64 -8.24 -17.22
CA SER A 201 9.74 -9.51 -17.93
C SER A 201 10.15 -9.26 -19.38
N ARG A 202 10.45 -10.32 -20.15
CA ARG A 202 10.68 -10.17 -21.60
C ARG A 202 9.47 -9.56 -22.33
N LEU A 203 8.24 -9.84 -21.87
CA LEU A 203 7.02 -9.24 -22.43
C LEU A 203 6.93 -7.75 -22.11
N SER A 204 7.16 -7.36 -20.85
CA SER A 204 7.12 -5.94 -20.50
C SER A 204 8.28 -5.15 -21.09
N LYS A 205 9.40 -5.81 -21.39
CA LYS A 205 10.46 -5.24 -22.22
C LYS A 205 9.98 -5.00 -23.65
N PHE A 206 9.34 -5.98 -24.30
CA PHE A 206 8.76 -5.80 -25.63
C PHE A 206 7.83 -4.58 -25.70
N PHE A 207 6.95 -4.39 -24.72
CA PHE A 207 6.07 -3.21 -24.68
C PHE A 207 6.81 -1.90 -24.46
N ARG A 208 7.77 -1.86 -23.52
CA ARG A 208 8.59 -0.66 -23.25
C ARG A 208 9.44 -0.26 -24.45
N ASP A 209 10.03 -1.23 -25.15
CA ASP A 209 10.77 -1.01 -26.39
C ASP A 209 9.85 -0.44 -27.50
N ASN A 210 8.53 -0.66 -27.38
CA ASN A 210 7.51 -0.09 -28.26
C ASN A 210 6.84 1.18 -27.68
N GLY A 211 7.34 1.73 -26.57
CA GLY A 211 6.85 2.98 -25.98
C GLY A 211 5.66 2.85 -25.02
N ILE A 212 5.13 1.64 -24.82
CA ILE A 212 4.02 1.40 -23.88
C ILE A 212 4.61 1.03 -22.53
N ASN A 213 4.53 1.93 -21.55
CA ASN A 213 5.31 1.81 -20.31
C ASN A 213 4.49 1.32 -19.11
N HIS A 214 3.21 1.66 -19.05
CA HIS A 214 2.38 1.31 -17.91
C HIS A 214 1.83 -0.12 -18.03
N PRO A 215 2.00 -0.99 -16.99
CA PRO A 215 1.53 -2.38 -17.05
C PRO A 215 0.03 -2.55 -17.32
N GLU A 216 -0.78 -1.56 -16.94
CA GLU A 216 -2.20 -1.53 -17.30
C GLU A 216 -2.40 -1.37 -18.81
N SER A 217 -1.76 -0.36 -19.43
CA SER A 217 -1.77 -0.16 -20.88
C SER A 217 -1.29 -1.42 -21.62
N MET A 218 -0.19 -2.04 -21.15
CA MET A 218 0.32 -3.29 -21.72
C MET A 218 -0.75 -4.39 -21.72
N SER A 219 -1.43 -4.58 -20.58
CA SER A 219 -2.46 -5.63 -20.46
C SER A 219 -3.71 -5.34 -21.29
N VAL A 220 -4.05 -4.07 -21.49
CA VAL A 220 -5.18 -3.67 -22.33
C VAL A 220 -4.86 -3.94 -23.82
N VAL A 221 -3.68 -3.55 -24.28
CA VAL A 221 -3.21 -3.84 -25.66
C VAL A 221 -3.18 -5.34 -25.94
N LEU A 222 -2.80 -6.16 -24.96
CA LEU A 222 -2.85 -7.63 -25.08
C LEU A 222 -4.28 -8.14 -25.28
N LEU A 223 -5.25 -7.61 -24.53
CA LEU A 223 -6.66 -7.99 -24.65
C LEU A 223 -7.24 -7.56 -26.00
N GLU A 224 -7.06 -6.30 -26.37
CA GLU A 224 -7.52 -5.75 -27.66
C GLU A 224 -6.94 -6.54 -28.83
N SER A 225 -5.63 -6.80 -28.81
CA SER A 225 -4.96 -7.59 -29.84
C SER A 225 -5.45 -9.03 -29.89
N TYR A 226 -5.77 -9.65 -28.74
CA TYR A 226 -6.31 -11.00 -28.71
C TYR A 226 -7.75 -11.08 -29.25
N HIS A 227 -8.58 -10.08 -28.97
CA HIS A 227 -9.93 -9.99 -29.54
C HIS A 227 -9.89 -9.89 -31.08
N ARG A 228 -9.02 -9.04 -31.62
CA ARG A 228 -8.80 -8.93 -33.07
C ARG A 228 -8.31 -10.25 -33.67
N TYR A 229 -7.37 -10.92 -33.00
CA TYR A 229 -6.88 -12.24 -33.41
C TYR A 229 -8.01 -13.27 -33.50
N LEU A 230 -8.89 -13.35 -32.49
CA LEU A 230 -10.03 -14.29 -32.49
C LEU A 230 -11.05 -13.99 -33.61
N ASN A 231 -11.18 -12.72 -34.00
CA ASN A 231 -12.08 -12.28 -35.08
C ASN A 231 -11.40 -12.23 -36.47
N HIS A 232 -10.16 -12.72 -36.59
CA HIS A 232 -9.38 -12.67 -37.83
C HIS A 232 -9.21 -11.26 -38.41
N GLN A 233 -9.13 -10.26 -37.54
CA GLN A 233 -8.93 -8.86 -37.89
C GLN A 233 -7.43 -8.52 -37.87
N ASP A 234 -7.04 -7.51 -38.64
CA ASP A 234 -5.69 -6.94 -38.54
C ASP A 234 -5.48 -6.38 -37.13
N LEU A 235 -4.36 -6.74 -36.49
CA LEU A 235 -4.01 -6.25 -35.17
C LEU A 235 -3.91 -4.74 -35.13
N LYS A 236 -3.47 -4.10 -36.22
CA LYS A 236 -3.25 -2.64 -36.28
C LYS A 236 -2.44 -2.13 -35.08
N PHE A 237 -1.39 -2.87 -34.72
CA PHE A 237 -0.62 -2.62 -33.49
C PHE A 237 -0.04 -1.19 -33.43
N GLN A 238 0.34 -0.61 -34.57
CA GLN A 238 0.80 0.78 -34.60
C GLN A 238 -0.32 1.77 -34.26
N GLU A 239 -1.54 1.57 -34.76
CA GLU A 239 -2.70 2.41 -34.41
C GLU A 239 -3.05 2.28 -32.92
N GLN A 240 -3.01 1.06 -32.37
CA GLN A 240 -3.19 0.83 -30.93
C GLN A 240 -2.15 1.61 -30.14
N LYS A 241 -0.87 1.46 -30.49
CA LYS A 241 0.24 2.17 -29.85
C LYS A 241 0.03 3.68 -29.88
N GLU A 242 -0.32 4.26 -31.03
CA GLU A 242 -0.59 5.70 -31.15
C GLU A 242 -1.74 6.14 -30.23
N THR A 243 -2.79 5.33 -30.14
CA THR A 243 -3.94 5.58 -29.26
C THR A 243 -3.53 5.60 -27.79
N TYR A 244 -2.79 4.59 -27.32
CA TYR A 244 -2.35 4.52 -25.92
C TYR A 244 -1.26 5.53 -25.58
N LEU A 245 -0.34 5.84 -26.51
CA LEU A 245 0.63 6.92 -26.31
C LEU A 245 -0.08 8.27 -26.17
N LYS A 246 -1.10 8.53 -26.99
CA LYS A 246 -1.93 9.72 -26.87
C LYS A 246 -2.66 9.75 -25.53
N TYR A 247 -3.27 8.64 -25.11
CA TYR A 247 -3.93 8.54 -23.81
C TYR A 247 -2.96 8.79 -22.64
N GLU A 248 -1.78 8.15 -22.64
CA GLU A 248 -0.75 8.35 -21.61
C GLU A 248 -0.26 9.80 -21.59
N GLU A 249 -0.11 10.45 -22.75
CA GLU A 249 0.27 11.86 -22.83
C GLU A 249 -0.86 12.79 -22.34
N GLU A 250 -2.10 12.51 -22.70
CA GLU A 250 -3.25 13.26 -22.19
C GLU A 250 -3.43 13.11 -20.69
N GLU A 251 -3.18 11.93 -20.11
CA GLU A 251 -3.17 11.75 -18.65
C GLU A 251 -2.06 12.55 -17.98
N LYS A 252 -0.86 12.60 -18.58
CA LYS A 252 0.22 13.48 -18.08
C LYS A 252 -0.19 14.95 -18.15
N ILE A 253 -0.81 15.39 -19.25
CA ILE A 253 -1.32 16.76 -19.38
C ILE A 253 -2.42 17.03 -18.36
N ARG A 254 -3.36 16.09 -18.15
CA ARG A 254 -4.40 16.21 -17.11
C ARG A 254 -3.79 16.34 -15.73
N GLN A 255 -2.80 15.51 -15.42
CA GLN A 255 -2.07 15.57 -14.16
C GLN A 255 -1.32 16.90 -14.02
N GLN A 256 -0.67 17.37 -15.08
CA GLN A 256 0.03 18.65 -15.10
C GLN A 256 -0.93 19.82 -14.89
N LYS A 257 -2.10 19.81 -15.54
CA LYS A 257 -3.14 20.82 -15.32
C LYS A 257 -3.66 20.82 -13.89
N ARG A 258 -3.89 19.65 -13.28
CA ARG A 258 -4.27 19.55 -11.86
C ARG A 258 -3.20 20.17 -10.97
N LEU A 259 -1.93 19.87 -11.22
CA LEU A 259 -0.82 20.47 -10.47
C LEU A 259 -0.72 21.99 -10.69
N GLU A 260 -1.01 22.49 -11.89
CA GLU A 260 -1.05 23.92 -12.20
C GLU A 260 -2.23 24.62 -11.52
N GLU A 261 -3.40 23.99 -11.50
CA GLU A 261 -4.59 24.46 -10.78
C GLU A 261 -4.34 24.50 -9.27
N GLU A 262 -3.78 23.44 -8.70
CA GLU A 262 -3.34 23.37 -7.29
C GLU A 262 -2.32 24.47 -6.98
N LEU A 263 -1.33 24.69 -7.86
CA LEU A 263 -0.35 25.76 -7.69
C LEU A 263 -0.96 27.16 -7.82
N SER A 264 -1.90 27.35 -8.75
CA SER A 264 -2.62 28.62 -8.92
C SER A 264 -3.49 28.92 -7.71
N GLN A 265 -4.18 27.91 -7.17
CA GLN A 265 -4.95 28.05 -5.94
C GLN A 265 -4.03 28.38 -4.77
N LYS A 266 -2.92 27.64 -4.60
CA LYS A 266 -1.89 27.93 -3.58
C LYS A 266 -1.35 29.36 -3.68
N LYS A 267 -1.14 29.90 -4.89
CA LYS A 267 -0.73 31.30 -5.09
C LYS A 267 -1.81 32.29 -4.68
N LYS A 268 -3.06 32.03 -5.04
CA LYS A 268 -4.19 32.87 -4.65
C LYS A 268 -4.34 32.91 -3.12
N ASP A 269 -4.32 31.74 -2.48
CA ASP A 269 -4.38 31.63 -1.02
C ASP A 269 -3.19 32.36 -0.38
N PHE A 270 -1.99 32.20 -0.94
CA PHE A 270 -0.80 32.93 -0.50
C PHE A 270 -0.99 34.46 -0.59
N ASP A 271 -1.56 34.98 -1.67
CA ASP A 271 -1.72 36.41 -1.92
C ASP A 271 -2.80 37.05 -1.05
N GLU A 272 -3.87 36.32 -0.71
CA GLU A 272 -4.95 36.78 0.16
C GLU A 272 -4.51 36.97 1.63
N LEU A 273 -3.44 36.30 2.04
CA LEU A 273 -2.85 36.42 3.37
C LEU A 273 -2.00 37.69 3.52
N LYS A 274 -2.24 38.42 4.61
CA LYS A 274 -1.52 39.63 5.00
C LYS A 274 -0.72 39.39 6.28
N ILE A 275 0.46 40.00 6.36
CA ILE A 275 1.25 39.99 7.60
C ILE A 275 0.38 40.59 8.72
N GLY A 276 0.29 39.87 9.84
CA GLY A 276 -0.58 40.17 10.97
C GLY A 276 -1.91 39.42 10.98
N ASP A 277 -2.28 38.71 9.91
CA ASP A 277 -3.47 37.84 9.90
C ASP A 277 -3.34 36.76 10.97
N ILE A 278 -4.46 36.48 11.65
CA ILE A 278 -4.60 35.36 12.59
C ILE A 278 -5.11 34.16 11.79
N LEU A 279 -4.39 33.05 11.91
CA LEU A 279 -4.62 31.83 11.16
C LEU A 279 -4.91 30.65 12.09
N GLU A 280 -5.71 29.71 11.63
CA GLU A 280 -6.04 28.44 12.27
C GLU A 280 -5.21 27.30 11.66
N PHE A 281 -4.67 26.42 12.51
CA PHE A 281 -3.83 25.32 12.05
C PHE A 281 -4.65 24.11 11.60
N ASN A 282 -4.34 23.58 10.41
CA ASN A 282 -5.10 22.51 9.77
C ASN A 282 -4.64 21.09 10.16
N TYR A 283 -3.68 20.96 11.08
CA TYR A 283 -3.20 19.69 11.63
C TYR A 283 -2.78 18.64 10.57
N LYS A 284 -2.23 19.09 9.44
CA LYS A 284 -1.89 18.25 8.27
C LYS A 284 -1.11 16.97 8.57
N TYR A 285 -0.21 17.00 9.55
CA TYR A 285 0.60 15.82 9.91
C TYR A 285 -0.10 14.92 10.93
N GLN A 286 -0.21 15.38 12.17
CA GLN A 286 -0.84 14.66 13.28
C GLN A 286 -1.11 15.61 14.46
N PHE A 287 -1.92 15.16 15.41
CA PHE A 287 -2.09 15.83 16.70
C PHE A 287 -0.93 15.53 17.66
N SER A 288 -0.64 16.45 18.58
CA SER A 288 0.40 16.28 19.61
C SER A 288 -0.04 15.38 20.78
N SER A 289 -1.35 15.18 20.94
CA SER A 289 -2.00 14.27 21.90
C SER A 289 -3.45 13.93 21.48
N GLU A 290 -3.98 12.81 22.00
CA GLU A 290 -5.39 12.44 21.86
C GLU A 290 -6.35 13.51 22.44
N GLU A 291 -5.91 14.22 23.49
CA GLU A 291 -6.68 15.35 24.04
C GLU A 291 -6.79 16.50 23.04
N GLN A 292 -5.72 16.81 22.30
CA GLN A 292 -5.75 17.84 21.28
C GLN A 292 -6.65 17.44 20.10
N GLU A 293 -6.56 16.17 19.67
CA GLU A 293 -7.47 15.62 18.65
C GLU A 293 -8.93 15.73 19.07
N SER A 294 -9.26 15.36 20.30
CA SER A 294 -10.63 15.48 20.82
C SER A 294 -11.13 16.92 20.84
N LYS A 295 -10.26 17.88 21.21
CA LYS A 295 -10.61 19.30 21.25
C LYS A 295 -10.77 19.95 19.87
N TRP A 296 -10.09 19.40 18.87
CA TRP A 296 -10.26 19.83 17.50
C TRP A 296 -11.57 19.27 16.92
N MET A 297 -11.87 17.99 17.20
CA MET A 297 -13.08 17.32 16.71
C MET A 297 -14.40 17.86 17.29
N ASP A 298 -14.37 18.47 18.47
CA ASP A 298 -15.54 19.11 19.09
C ASP A 298 -15.56 20.64 18.89
N ASP A 299 -14.69 21.16 18.02
CA ASP A 299 -14.47 22.58 17.77
C ASP A 299 -14.18 23.42 19.04
N SER A 300 -13.74 22.78 20.15
CA SER A 300 -13.45 23.48 21.40
C SER A 300 -12.09 24.17 21.42
N CYS A 301 -11.14 23.70 20.59
CA CYS A 301 -9.85 24.36 20.42
C CYS A 301 -9.20 24.04 19.08
N ILE A 302 -8.85 25.09 18.35
CA ILE A 302 -8.00 25.05 17.16
C ILE A 302 -6.76 25.90 17.46
N ALA A 303 -5.57 25.37 17.13
CA ALA A 303 -4.34 26.09 17.39
C ALA A 303 -4.27 27.30 16.44
N LYS A 304 -3.84 28.45 16.98
CA LYS A 304 -3.78 29.70 16.23
C LYS A 304 -2.35 30.20 16.11
N GLY A 305 -2.12 30.93 15.04
CA GLY A 305 -0.86 31.61 14.81
C GLY A 305 -1.06 32.96 14.16
N ILE A 306 -0.05 33.81 14.25
CA ILE A 306 0.01 35.08 13.55
C ILE A 306 1.02 34.98 12.41
N LEU A 307 0.62 35.39 11.22
CA LEU A 307 1.50 35.46 10.06
C LEU A 307 2.52 36.60 10.23
N ILE A 308 3.81 36.28 10.27
CA ILE A 308 4.88 37.26 10.50
C ILE A 308 5.75 37.55 9.27
N GLU A 309 5.94 36.58 8.38
CA GLU A 309 6.73 36.75 7.14
C GLU A 309 6.18 35.90 5.99
N LYS A 310 6.46 36.29 4.75
CA LYS A 310 6.07 35.58 3.52
C LYS A 310 7.29 35.34 2.63
N ASN A 311 7.36 34.18 1.97
CA ASN A 311 8.38 33.85 0.98
C ASN A 311 7.72 33.53 -0.36
N GLU A 312 7.75 34.50 -1.27
CA GLU A 312 7.12 34.42 -2.59
C GLU A 312 7.74 33.35 -3.49
N LYS A 313 9.05 33.12 -3.36
CA LYS A 313 9.77 32.15 -4.22
C LYS A 313 9.34 30.71 -3.93
N LEU A 314 9.09 30.40 -2.67
CA LEU A 314 8.70 29.05 -2.23
C LEU A 314 7.18 28.91 -2.00
N LEU A 315 6.43 30.03 -2.04
CA LEU A 315 5.01 30.10 -1.67
C LEU A 315 4.79 29.51 -0.27
N THR A 316 5.63 29.94 0.68
CA THR A 316 5.59 29.53 2.08
C THR A 316 5.40 30.72 2.99
N ILE A 317 4.70 30.51 4.10
CA ILE A 317 4.42 31.52 5.11
C ILE A 317 5.14 31.20 6.41
N LYS A 318 5.61 32.22 7.13
CA LYS A 318 6.19 32.05 8.46
C LYS A 318 5.15 32.45 9.49
N VAL A 319 4.74 31.49 10.30
CA VAL A 319 3.67 31.69 11.29
C VAL A 319 4.27 31.53 12.68
N GLN A 320 3.99 32.48 13.58
CA GLN A 320 4.30 32.37 15.00
C GLN A 320 3.07 31.84 15.74
N VAL A 321 3.21 30.75 16.48
CA VAL A 321 2.10 30.15 17.22
C VAL A 321 1.70 31.07 18.37
N THR A 322 0.43 31.44 18.47
CA THR A 322 -0.11 32.31 19.52
C THR A 322 -0.94 31.53 20.53
N GLU A 323 -1.62 30.49 20.09
CA GLU A 323 -2.46 29.62 20.92
C GLU A 323 -2.22 28.16 20.53
N ALA A 324 -1.89 27.29 21.49
CA ALA A 324 -1.77 25.86 21.25
C ALA A 324 -2.76 25.07 22.10
N CYS A 325 -3.40 24.08 21.49
CA CYS A 325 -4.38 23.21 22.15
C CYS A 325 -3.74 22.09 23.01
N GLY A 326 -2.47 22.22 23.37
CA GLY A 326 -1.72 21.27 24.18
C GLY A 326 -0.31 21.75 24.55
N LYS A 327 0.25 21.20 25.63
CA LYS A 327 1.57 21.61 26.19
C LYS A 327 2.76 21.38 25.25
N ARG A 328 2.60 20.54 24.22
CA ARG A 328 3.63 20.24 23.23
C ARG A 328 3.59 21.17 22.01
N GLY A 329 2.60 22.05 21.92
CA GLY A 329 2.42 22.89 20.74
C GLY A 329 1.72 22.14 19.60
N ILE A 330 2.09 22.48 18.37
CA ILE A 330 1.62 21.84 17.14
C ILE A 330 2.72 20.93 16.56
N VAL A 331 2.33 19.93 15.77
CA VAL A 331 3.27 19.09 15.03
C VAL A 331 3.45 19.64 13.62
N ILE A 332 4.69 20.04 13.29
CA ILE A 332 5.01 20.72 12.03
C ILE A 332 5.74 19.83 11.03
N TYR A 333 6.15 18.65 11.46
CA TYR A 333 6.73 17.61 10.61
C TYR A 333 6.55 16.24 11.26
N SER A 334 6.24 15.24 10.44
CA SER A 334 6.25 13.83 10.82
C SER A 334 6.67 13.00 9.61
N ASN A 335 7.60 12.06 9.79
CA ASN A 335 8.04 11.16 8.73
C ASN A 335 7.29 9.81 8.70
N ASP A 336 6.13 9.72 9.34
CA ASP A 336 5.38 8.46 9.53
C ASP A 336 4.94 7.83 8.19
N ASP A 337 4.48 8.64 7.24
CA ASP A 337 3.91 8.17 5.97
C ASP A 337 4.95 7.95 4.86
N HIS A 338 6.24 8.10 5.16
CA HIS A 338 7.29 7.92 4.16
C HIS A 338 7.72 6.45 4.09
N HIS A 339 7.97 5.92 2.89
CA HIS A 339 8.58 4.60 2.70
C HIS A 339 9.84 4.68 1.85
N ILE A 340 10.85 3.89 2.24
CA ILE A 340 12.14 3.82 1.57
C ILE A 340 12.41 2.36 1.20
N PHE A 341 12.92 2.11 -0.02
CA PHE A 341 13.28 0.76 -0.43
C PHE A 341 14.51 0.26 0.32
N ASN A 342 14.32 -0.75 1.16
CA ASN A 342 15.40 -1.39 1.89
C ASN A 342 15.99 -2.55 1.05
N LYS A 343 17.15 -2.32 0.44
CA LYS A 343 17.84 -3.32 -0.41
C LYS A 343 18.11 -4.64 0.31
N LYS A 344 18.40 -4.60 1.62
CA LYS A 344 18.70 -5.79 2.42
C LYS A 344 17.46 -6.62 2.73
N LYS A 345 16.34 -5.96 3.02
CA LYS A 345 15.05 -6.60 3.30
C LYS A 345 14.21 -6.86 2.04
N LYS A 346 14.67 -6.38 0.88
CA LYS A 346 14.00 -6.48 -0.43
C LYS A 346 12.54 -5.98 -0.43
N ARG A 347 12.23 -4.97 0.38
CA ARG A 347 10.90 -4.38 0.49
C ARG A 347 10.95 -2.89 0.83
N LEU A 348 9.85 -2.19 0.57
CA LEU A 348 9.62 -0.85 1.10
C LEU A 348 9.48 -0.93 2.63
N THR A 349 10.09 0.00 3.35
CA THR A 349 10.01 0.09 4.80
C THR A 349 9.89 1.54 5.25
N SER A 350 9.17 1.84 6.34
CA SER A 350 9.23 3.18 6.93
C SER A 350 10.65 3.54 7.42
N PRO A 351 10.96 4.82 7.64
CA PRO A 351 12.25 5.24 8.20
C PRO A 351 12.58 4.55 9.53
N GLU A 352 13.86 4.26 9.79
CA GLU A 352 14.31 3.57 11.02
C GLU A 352 14.06 4.40 12.29
N LYS A 353 14.09 5.73 12.16
CA LYS A 353 13.86 6.69 13.25
C LYS A 353 12.62 7.51 12.91
N ARG A 354 11.62 7.48 13.80
CA ARG A 354 10.48 8.41 13.76
C ARG A 354 10.98 9.79 14.16
N GLU A 355 10.79 10.75 13.28
CA GLU A 355 11.16 12.14 13.49
C GLU A 355 9.87 12.96 13.50
N ILE A 356 9.64 13.62 14.64
CA ILE A 356 8.51 14.52 14.84
C ILE A 356 9.09 15.84 15.31
N GLU A 357 8.72 16.91 14.61
CA GLU A 357 9.06 18.26 14.99
C GLU A 357 7.84 18.95 15.59
N TYR A 358 8.05 19.59 16.74
CA TYR A 358 7.03 20.32 17.47
C TYR A 358 7.35 21.81 17.44
N LEU A 359 6.31 22.64 17.34
CA LEU A 359 6.42 24.09 17.46
C LEU A 359 5.51 24.58 18.58
N LYS A 360 6.11 25.19 19.60
CA LYS A 360 5.41 25.69 20.78
C LYS A 360 4.87 27.10 20.59
N GLU A 361 4.02 27.53 21.52
CA GLU A 361 3.60 28.92 21.62
C GLU A 361 4.80 29.87 21.64
N LYS A 362 4.67 30.98 20.90
CA LYS A 362 5.68 32.02 20.65
C LYS A 362 6.84 31.59 19.75
N GLU A 363 6.97 30.32 19.37
CA GLU A 363 7.92 29.89 18.35
C GLU A 363 7.34 30.11 16.95
N ALA A 364 8.20 30.24 15.95
CA ALA A 364 7.81 30.47 14.57
C ALA A 364 8.58 29.56 13.61
N ALA A 365 7.89 29.06 12.59
CA ALA A 365 8.47 28.23 11.53
C ALA A 365 7.87 28.59 10.18
N TRP A 366 8.48 28.06 9.12
CA TRP A 366 7.98 28.17 7.75
C TRP A 366 7.03 27.01 7.45
N PHE A 367 5.90 27.32 6.83
CA PHE A 367 4.82 26.40 6.50
C PHE A 367 4.40 26.53 5.04
N ASN A 368 3.76 25.48 4.51
CA ASN A 368 2.96 25.65 3.32
C ASN A 368 1.69 26.44 3.68
N VAL A 369 1.16 27.17 2.70
CA VAL A 369 -0.07 27.95 2.90
C VAL A 369 -1.23 27.08 3.34
N GLU A 370 -1.40 25.92 2.72
CA GLU A 370 -2.45 24.93 3.03
C GLU A 370 -2.38 24.33 4.44
N ASP A 371 -1.29 24.56 5.18
CA ASP A 371 -1.18 24.10 6.57
C ASP A 371 -2.00 25.00 7.53
N TRP A 372 -2.47 26.16 7.05
CA TRP A 372 -3.15 27.18 7.84
C TRP A 372 -4.34 27.82 7.10
N ASP A 373 -5.49 27.91 7.76
CA ASP A 373 -6.69 28.59 7.26
C ASP A 373 -6.82 29.99 7.85
N LYS A 374 -7.39 30.92 7.07
CA LYS A 374 -7.65 32.29 7.53
C LYS A 374 -8.95 32.33 8.33
N MET A 375 -8.90 32.92 9.54
CA MET A 375 -10.07 33.18 10.39
C MET A 375 -11.00 34.26 9.85
#